data_AF-R0EC07-F1
#
_entry.id   AF-R0EC07-F1
#
_cell.length_a   1.000
_cell.length_b   1.000
_cell.length_c   1.000
_cell.angle_alpha   90.00
_cell.angle_beta   90.00
_cell.angle_gamma   90.00
#
_symmetry.space_group_name_H-M   'P 1'
#
loop_
_entity.id
_entity.type
_entity.pdbx_description
1 polymer ?
#
loop_
_entity_poly.entity_id
_entity_poly.type
_entity_poly.pdbx_seq_one_letter_code
_entity_poly.pdbx_strand_id
1 'polypeptide(L)'
;MAITDGMSTADMQSRLAALQAAYFDLAAGAKVVTASYAQGDGSKSVTYRQTELSDIRNAIYELQMALNPGTCNPRRARRIRF
;
A
#
# COMPACT_ATOMS: atom_id res chain seq x y z
N MET A 1 0.40 0.51 -17.43
CA MET A 1 1.50 -0.23 -16.81
C MET A 1 1.19 -0.33 -15.33
N ALA A 2 0.97 -1.55 -14.82
CA ALA A 2 0.61 -1.73 -13.42
C ALA A 2 1.84 -1.47 -12.55
N ILE A 3 1.68 -0.67 -11.49
CA ILE A 3 2.65 -0.46 -10.39
C ILE A 3 3.11 -1.77 -9.70
N THR A 4 2.56 -2.91 -10.11
CA THR A 4 2.81 -4.25 -9.58
C THR A 4 3.44 -5.21 -10.59
N ASP A 5 3.80 -4.76 -11.80
CA ASP A 5 4.44 -5.62 -12.80
C ASP A 5 5.84 -6.05 -12.29
N GLY A 6 5.90 -7.24 -11.70
CA GLY A 6 7.12 -7.85 -11.14
C GLY A 6 7.35 -7.72 -9.63
N MET A 7 6.43 -7.13 -8.84
CA MET A 7 6.58 -7.03 -7.38
C MET A 7 6.00 -8.28 -6.68
N SER A 8 6.77 -8.91 -5.78
CA SER A 8 6.25 -10.05 -5.01
C SER A 8 5.19 -9.59 -4.01
N THR A 9 4.24 -10.47 -3.68
CA THR A 9 3.22 -10.18 -2.66
C THR A 9 3.83 -9.81 -1.31
N ALA A 10 4.99 -10.39 -0.97
CA ALA A 10 5.78 -10.05 0.22
C ALA A 10 6.29 -8.60 0.19
N ASP A 11 6.81 -8.14 -0.95
CA ASP A 11 7.27 -6.74 -1.10
C ASP A 11 6.11 -5.76 -0.97
N MET A 12 4.94 -6.09 -1.54
CA MET A 12 3.74 -5.26 -1.42
C MET A 12 3.26 -5.17 0.04
N GLN A 13 3.30 -6.28 0.78
CA GLN A 13 2.96 -6.28 2.22
C GLN A 13 3.96 -5.48 3.05
N SER A 14 5.27 -5.62 2.78
CA SER A 14 6.32 -4.84 3.45
C SER A 14 6.13 -3.34 3.21
N ARG A 15 5.87 -2.96 1.96
CA ARG A 15 5.58 -1.57 1.58
C ARG A 15 4.33 -1.03 2.25
N LEU A 16 3.27 -1.83 2.33
CA LEU A 16 2.01 -1.44 2.98
C LEU A 16 2.23 -1.20 4.48
N ALA A 17 2.98 -2.06 5.18
CA ALA A 17 3.31 -1.87 6.59
C ALA A 17 4.10 -0.57 6.82
N ALA A 18 5.10 -0.29 5.97
CA ALA A 18 5.90 0.93 6.05
C ALA A 18 5.06 2.19 5.80
N LEU A 19 4.14 2.16 4.83
CA LEU A 19 3.23 3.29 4.54
C LEU A 19 2.22 3.51 5.67
N GLN A 20 1.68 2.44 6.27
CA GLN A 20 0.77 2.56 7.40
C GLN A 20 1.47 3.19 8.61
N ALA A 21 2.69 2.76 8.93
CA ALA A 21 3.48 3.38 9.99
C ALA A 21 3.71 4.88 9.71
N ALA A 22 4.15 5.22 8.49
CA ALA A 22 4.37 6.61 8.11
C ALA A 22 3.11 7.47 8.15
N TYR A 23 1.96 6.92 7.78
CA TYR A 23 0.67 7.60 7.90
C TYR A 23 0.32 7.89 9.37
N PHE A 24 0.52 6.92 10.27
CA PHE A 24 0.26 7.12 11.69
C PHE A 24 1.15 8.22 12.28
N ASP A 25 2.44 8.22 11.96
CA ASP A 25 3.37 9.25 12.43
C ASP A 25 3.00 10.66 11.89
N LEU A 26 2.65 10.78 10.60
CA LEU A 26 2.20 12.04 10.02
C LEU A 26 0.87 12.52 10.60
N ALA A 27 -0.06 11.59 10.86
CA ALA A 27 -1.33 11.86 11.51
C ALA A 27 -1.15 12.27 12.99
N ALA A 28 -0.13 11.75 13.67
CA ALA A 28 0.24 12.14 15.04
C ALA A 28 0.86 13.55 15.13
N GLY A 29 1.16 14.19 13.99
CA GLY A 29 1.69 15.56 13.93
C GLY A 29 3.14 15.65 13.47
N ALA A 30 3.76 14.55 13.02
CA ALA A 30 5.07 14.61 12.39
C ALA A 30 4.98 15.41 11.08
N LYS A 31 5.96 16.28 10.82
CA LYS A 31 6.00 17.09 9.60
C LYS A 31 6.52 16.31 8.39
N VAL A 32 7.44 15.38 8.65
CA VAL A 32 8.14 14.58 7.65
C VAL A 32 8.39 13.20 8.23
N VAL A 33 8.10 12.14 7.48
CA VAL A 33 8.34 10.75 7.89
C VAL A 33 8.98 9.98 6.75
N THR A 34 9.95 9.13 7.06
CA THR A 34 10.62 8.29 6.06
C THR A 34 10.15 6.86 6.20
N ALA A 35 9.40 6.37 5.22
CA ALA A 35 8.99 4.98 5.15
C ALA A 35 10.08 4.16 4.46
N SER A 36 10.62 3.15 5.16
CA SER A 36 11.61 2.23 4.59
C SER A 36 10.99 0.84 4.46
N TYR A 37 11.06 0.24 3.27
CA TYR A 37 10.50 -1.09 2.99
C TYR A 37 11.48 -1.94 2.17
N ALA A 38 11.38 -3.25 2.32
CA ALA A 38 12.17 -4.20 1.54
C ALA A 38 11.50 -4.42 0.17
N GLN A 39 12.29 -4.38 -0.90
CA GLN A 39 11.87 -4.70 -2.25
C GLN A 39 12.91 -5.65 -2.89
N GLY A 40 12.59 -6.93 -2.98
CA GLY A 40 13.40 -7.96 -3.64
C GLY A 40 14.78 -8.15 -3.00
N ASP A 41 15.77 -7.41 -3.48
CA ASP A 41 17.19 -7.49 -3.09
C ASP A 41 17.68 -6.24 -2.32
N GLY A 42 16.82 -5.24 -2.12
CA GLY A 42 17.22 -3.99 -1.49
C GLY A 42 16.13 -3.29 -0.69
N SER A 43 16.55 -2.48 0.27
CA SER A 43 15.65 -1.61 1.03
C SER A 43 15.46 -0.29 0.27
N LYS A 44 14.20 0.11 0.06
CA LYS A 44 13.85 1.45 -0.44
C LYS A 44 13.35 2.32 0.68
N SER A 45 13.85 3.55 0.73
CA SER A 45 13.38 4.58 1.64
C SER A 45 12.69 5.68 0.84
N VAL A 46 11.48 6.05 1.24
CA VAL A 46 10.72 7.14 0.65
C VAL A 46 10.33 8.11 1.75
N THR A 47 10.68 9.38 1.58
CA THR A 47 10.35 10.44 2.52
C THR A 47 9.06 11.11 2.10
N TYR A 48 8.09 11.15 3.02
CA TYR A 48 6.79 11.78 2.83
C TYR A 48 6.62 12.98 3.74
N ARG A 49 5.85 13.96 3.27
CA ARG A 49 5.48 15.15 4.03
C ARG A 49 4.02 15.11 4.45
N GLN A 50 3.67 15.86 5.49
CA GLN A 50 2.28 15.96 5.96
C GLN A 50 1.29 16.43 4.87
N THR A 51 1.75 17.23 3.90
CA THR A 51 0.95 17.68 2.75
C THR A 51 0.55 16.53 1.81
N GLU A 52 1.29 15.42 1.83
CA GLU A 52 1.10 14.25 0.96
C GLU A 52 0.29 13.16 1.67
N LEU A 53 -0.38 13.47 2.79
CA LEU A 53 -1.16 12.49 3.58
C LEU A 53 -2.25 11.81 2.72
N SER A 54 -2.90 12.57 1.85
CA SER A 54 -3.88 12.05 0.89
C SER A 54 -3.25 11.12 -0.14
N ASP A 55 -2.02 11.41 -0.58
CA ASP A 55 -1.30 10.58 -1.55
C ASP A 55 -0.85 9.25 -0.92
N ILE A 56 -0.41 9.27 0.34
CA ILE A 56 -0.10 8.05 1.10
C ILE A 56 -1.35 7.19 1.24
N ARG A 57 -2.51 7.80 1.57
CA ARG A 57 -3.77 7.08 1.69
C ARG A 57 -4.18 6.44 0.36
N ASN A 58 -4.05 7.15 -0.75
CA ASN A 58 -4.33 6.62 -2.08
C ASN A 58 -3.39 5.46 -2.43
N ALA A 59 -2.09 5.59 -2.15
CA ALA A 59 -1.11 4.53 -2.37
C ALA A 59 -1.42 3.26 -1.54
N ILE A 60 -1.89 3.42 -0.30
CA ILE A 60 -2.34 2.30 0.54
C ILE A 60 -3.53 1.58 -0.11
N TYR A 61 -4.53 2.32 -0.60
CA TYR A 61 -5.70 1.71 -1.26
C TYR A 61 -5.32 0.99 -2.55
N GLU A 62 -4.47 1.59 -3.38
CA GLU A 62 -3.99 0.95 -4.61
C GLU A 62 -3.23 -0.35 -4.33
N LEU A 63 -2.33 -0.35 -3.32
CA LEU A 63 -1.61 -1.55 -2.90
C LEU A 63 -2.55 -2.62 -2.37
N GLN A 64 -3.54 -2.25 -1.56
CA GLN A 64 -4.55 -3.20 -1.07
C GLN A 64 -5.39 -3.79 -2.20
N MET A 65 -5.75 -2.98 -3.21
CA MET A 65 -6.51 -3.42 -4.36
C MET A 65 -5.69 -4.35 -5.26
N ALA A 66 -4.39 -4.10 -5.38
CA ALA A 66 -3.47 -4.96 -6.14
C ALA A 66 -3.15 -6.27 -5.40
N LEU A 67 -3.09 -6.26 -4.06
CA LEU A 67 -2.99 -7.46 -3.23
C LEU A 67 -4.27 -8.29 -3.22
N ASN A 68 -5.44 -7.65 -3.31
CA ASN A 68 -6.75 -8.31 -3.29
C ASN A 68 -7.61 -7.96 -4.53
N PRO A 69 -7.20 -8.34 -5.75
CA PRO A 69 -8.00 -8.08 -6.94
C PRO A 69 -9.33 -8.86 -6.95
N GLY A 70 -9.46 -9.89 -6.10
CA GLY A 70 -10.63 -10.76 -6.02
C GLY A 70 -11.76 -10.30 -5.09
N THR A 71 -11.50 -9.41 -4.12
CA THR A 71 -12.52 -8.98 -3.14
C THR A 71 -13.38 -7.82 -3.64
N CYS A 72 -12.86 -7.01 -4.56
CA CYS A 72 -13.60 -5.91 -5.20
C CYS A 72 -14.44 -6.36 -6.41
N ASN A 73 -14.55 -7.66 -6.69
CA ASN A 73 -15.42 -8.16 -7.77
C ASN A 73 -16.79 -8.60 -7.23
N PRO A 74 -17.83 -7.74 -7.23
CA PRO A 74 -19.17 -8.11 -6.78
C PRO A 74 -19.79 -9.25 -7.61
N ARG A 75 -19.20 -9.59 -8.78
CA ARG A 75 -19.67 -10.71 -9.62
C ARG A 75 -19.33 -12.09 -9.05
N ARG A 76 -18.34 -12.22 -8.15
CA ARG A 76 -17.99 -13.52 -7.53
C ARG A 76 -18.86 -13.89 -6.33
N ALA A 77 -19.53 -12.92 -5.70
CA ALA A 77 -20.42 -13.17 -4.55
C ALA A 77 -21.79 -13.78 -4.95
N ARG A 78 -22.21 -13.65 -6.22
CA ARG A 78 -23.49 -14.19 -6.73
C ARG A 78 -23.35 -15.58 -7.37
N ARG A 79 -22.63 -16.49 -6.72
CA ARG A 79 -22.71 -17.92 -7.07
C ARG A 79 -23.32 -18.70 -5.91
N ILE A 80 -24.48 -18.23 -5.45
CA ILE A 80 -25.41 -19.06 -4.68
C ILE A 80 -25.98 -20.04 -5.69
N ARG A 81 -25.56 -21.30 -5.62
CA ARG A 81 -26.24 -22.40 -6.35
C ARG A 81 -27.51 -22.72 -5.57
N PHE A 82 -28.65 -22.70 -6.26
CA PHE A 82 -29.89 -23.32 -5.80
C PHE A 82 -29.81 -24.84 -6.00
#